data_AF-A0A1V6ITK0-F1
#
_entry.id   AF-A0A1V6ITK0-F1
#
_cell.length_a   1.000
_cell.length_b   1.000
_cell.length_c   1.000
_cell.angle_alpha   90.00
_cell.angle_beta   90.00
_cell.angle_gamma   90.00
#
_symmetry.space_group_name_H-M   'P 1'
#
loop_
_entity.id
_entity.type
_entity.pdbx_description
1 polymer ?
#
loop_
_entity_poly.entity_id
_entity_poly.type
_entity_poly.pdbx_seq_one_letter_code
_entity_poly.pdbx_strand_id
1 'polypeptide(L)'
;MHFSTLWKKSFHTVEKSLRLRHALLAALLASPFLAAAEPAEFADTPQLARELAANRQHNAAAIEYRRLALADPDSARAAGWFWLAAQQYASDHNPAQANRMLDRAEDTAPGSNAAPVAWLRAENALALRDWDSAGFYFDSLRLKADAPPWRDIAARGAATAALRRHDIPAARAALATSPTDPTSAITALDAYAARRDKKPWLGGLLGLVPGLGYAYSGEYANATRSLILNSLFLWGMIETADDDQWAAFTVLTFVEFTWYTGSIYGGLDAAHRHNQRRLDDTIAEIRGTTRAQPDFAKLPILVWQFEF
;
A
#
# COMPACT_ATOMS: atom_id res chain seq x y z
N MET A 1 -94.04 25.31 38.26
CA MET A 1 -92.98 26.34 38.12
C MET A 1 -91.61 25.65 38.16
N HIS A 2 -91.24 25.00 37.05
CA HIS A 2 -89.91 24.42 36.80
C HIS A 2 -89.54 24.94 35.42
N PHE A 3 -88.63 25.90 35.28
CA PHE A 3 -87.90 26.23 34.03
C PHE A 3 -87.04 27.49 34.29
N SER A 4 -85.93 27.41 35.02
CA SER A 4 -84.93 28.49 34.97
C SER A 4 -83.50 28.14 35.42
N THR A 5 -83.26 27.02 36.10
CA THR A 5 -81.94 26.75 36.70
C THR A 5 -81.03 25.83 35.89
N LEU A 6 -81.53 25.14 34.86
CA LEU A 6 -80.72 24.21 34.07
C LEU A 6 -80.02 24.83 32.85
N TRP A 7 -80.39 26.04 32.43
CA TRP A 7 -79.79 26.67 31.24
C TRP A 7 -78.49 27.45 31.52
N LYS A 8 -78.28 27.91 32.76
CA LYS A 8 -77.07 28.67 33.12
C LYS A 8 -75.81 27.82 33.31
N LYS A 9 -75.95 26.53 33.65
CA LYS A 9 -74.79 25.63 33.83
C LYS A 9 -74.17 25.15 32.51
N SER A 10 -74.92 25.15 31.40
CA SER A 10 -74.41 24.62 30.13
C SER A 10 -73.49 25.59 29.38
N PHE A 11 -73.66 26.90 29.54
CA PHE A 11 -72.81 27.91 28.88
C PHE A 11 -71.41 28.05 29.50
N HIS A 12 -71.27 27.88 30.82
CA HIS A 12 -69.95 27.96 31.46
C HIS A 12 -69.03 26.77 31.17
N THR A 13 -69.58 25.61 30.82
CA THR A 13 -68.78 24.42 30.50
C THR A 13 -68.24 24.48 29.07
N VAL A 14 -69.00 25.06 28.13
CA VAL A 14 -68.57 25.22 26.73
C VAL A 14 -67.49 26.29 26.60
N GLU A 15 -67.60 27.41 27.32
CA GLU A 15 -66.60 28.50 27.27
C GLU A 15 -65.24 28.08 27.86
N LYS A 16 -65.24 27.26 28.92
CA LYS A 16 -64.01 26.67 29.49
C LYS A 16 -63.35 25.69 28.52
N SER A 17 -64.13 24.89 27.79
CA SER A 17 -63.58 23.94 26.83
C SER A 17 -62.96 24.62 25.60
N LEU A 18 -63.51 25.77 25.17
CA LEU A 18 -62.95 26.55 24.08
C LEU A 18 -61.65 27.24 24.51
N ARG A 19 -61.59 27.85 25.70
CA ARG A 19 -60.35 28.47 26.21
C ARG A 19 -59.24 27.45 26.46
N LEU A 20 -59.58 26.22 26.90
CA LEU A 20 -58.60 25.13 27.03
C LEU A 20 -58.05 24.67 25.68
N ARG A 21 -58.89 24.60 24.63
CA ARG A 21 -58.46 24.22 23.27
C ARG A 21 -57.58 25.30 22.62
N HIS A 22 -57.88 26.58 22.84
CA HIS A 22 -57.03 27.68 22.35
C HIS A 22 -55.71 27.79 23.15
N ALA A 23 -55.72 27.50 24.45
CA ALA A 23 -54.49 27.42 25.23
C ALA A 23 -53.63 26.20 24.86
N LEU A 24 -54.24 25.06 24.52
CA LEU A 24 -53.51 23.89 24.00
C LEU A 24 -52.98 24.11 22.58
N LEU A 25 -53.72 24.80 21.70
CA LEU A 25 -53.23 25.16 20.36
C LEU A 25 -52.13 26.24 20.42
N ALA A 26 -52.21 27.20 21.35
CA ALA A 26 -51.14 28.16 21.58
C ALA A 26 -49.90 27.50 22.22
N ALA A 27 -50.08 26.49 23.08
CA ALA A 27 -48.97 25.72 23.65
C ALA A 27 -48.34 24.72 22.66
N LEU A 28 -49.10 24.23 21.67
CA LEU A 28 -48.59 23.41 20.57
C LEU A 28 -47.94 24.22 19.45
N LEU A 29 -48.24 25.52 19.34
CA LEU A 29 -47.54 26.47 18.46
C LEU A 29 -46.35 27.17 19.13
N ALA A 30 -46.24 27.05 20.46
CA ALA A 30 -45.06 27.44 21.24
C ALA A 30 -44.13 26.24 21.50
N SER A 31 -44.06 25.30 20.57
CA SER A 31 -42.97 24.33 20.53
C SER A 31 -41.64 25.10 20.42
N PRO A 32 -40.66 24.84 21.28
CA PRO A 32 -39.31 25.38 21.12
C PRO A 32 -38.62 24.61 19.99
N PHE A 33 -39.07 24.79 18.75
CA PHE A 33 -38.35 24.36 17.52
C PHE A 33 -37.27 25.37 17.11
N LEU A 34 -36.78 26.12 18.10
CA LEU A 34 -35.66 27.06 18.00
C LEU A 34 -34.75 26.87 19.22
N ALA A 35 -34.50 25.61 19.61
CA ALA A 35 -33.10 25.29 19.82
C ALA A 35 -32.49 25.40 18.43
N ALA A 36 -31.85 26.54 18.13
CA ALA A 36 -30.78 26.50 17.16
C ALA A 36 -29.91 25.33 17.62
N ALA A 37 -30.01 24.19 16.93
CA ALA A 37 -28.86 23.32 16.90
C ALA A 37 -27.77 24.26 16.42
N GLU A 38 -26.86 24.67 17.32
CA GLU A 38 -25.62 25.25 16.87
C GLU A 38 -25.19 24.36 15.72
N PRO A 39 -24.95 24.93 14.51
CA PRO A 39 -24.59 24.12 13.36
C PRO A 39 -23.50 23.21 13.90
N ALA A 40 -23.77 21.90 13.94
CA ALA A 40 -22.87 20.96 14.56
C ALA A 40 -21.55 21.24 13.89
N GLU A 41 -20.66 21.93 14.61
CA GLU A 41 -19.40 22.37 14.07
C GLU A 41 -18.80 21.02 13.72
N PHE A 42 -18.70 20.72 12.42
CA PHE A 42 -18.05 19.51 11.97
C PHE A 42 -16.66 19.71 12.47
N ALA A 43 -16.39 19.24 13.69
CA ALA A 43 -15.18 19.57 14.38
C ALA A 43 -14.10 19.07 13.43
N ASP A 44 -13.20 19.96 13.01
CA ASP A 44 -12.09 19.70 12.09
C ASP A 44 -11.13 18.72 12.73
N THR A 45 -11.63 17.51 12.92
CA THR A 45 -11.06 16.43 13.70
C THR A 45 -10.60 15.38 12.70
N PRO A 46 -9.42 14.82 12.91
CA PRO A 46 -8.90 13.79 12.02
C PRO A 46 -9.57 12.43 12.21
N GLN A 47 -10.63 12.33 13.03
CA GLN A 47 -11.23 11.04 13.39
C GLN A 47 -11.76 10.30 12.16
N LEU A 48 -12.52 10.99 11.31
CA LEU A 48 -13.04 10.38 10.06
C LEU A 48 -11.88 9.92 9.15
N ALA A 49 -10.87 10.77 8.95
CA ALA A 49 -9.72 10.43 8.12
C ALA A 49 -8.97 9.19 8.66
N ARG A 50 -8.84 9.07 9.98
CA ARG A 50 -8.21 7.92 10.64
C ARG A 50 -9.03 6.65 10.52
N GLU A 51 -10.34 6.72 10.70
CA GLU A 51 -11.24 5.57 10.53
C GLU A 51 -11.23 5.06 9.08
N LEU A 52 -11.27 5.97 8.10
CA LEU A 52 -11.13 5.62 6.68
C LEU A 52 -9.79 4.95 6.40
N ALA A 53 -8.68 5.51 6.91
CA ALA A 53 -7.35 4.92 6.75
C ALA A 53 -7.23 3.54 7.40
N ALA A 54 -7.77 3.35 8.62
CA ALA A 54 -7.79 2.09 9.33
C ALA A 54 -8.59 1.01 8.57
N ASN A 55 -9.68 1.41 7.91
CA ASN A 55 -10.49 0.54 7.06
C ASN A 55 -9.91 0.35 5.64
N ARG A 56 -8.66 0.75 5.39
CA ARG A 56 -7.98 0.69 4.07
C ARG A 56 -8.70 1.46 2.97
N GLN A 57 -9.56 2.42 3.31
CA GLN A 57 -10.20 3.32 2.36
C GLN A 57 -9.26 4.51 2.08
N HIS A 58 -8.07 4.21 1.55
CA HIS A 58 -6.96 5.15 1.43
C HIS A 58 -7.32 6.39 0.60
N ASN A 59 -8.03 6.21 -0.51
CA ASN A 59 -8.45 7.33 -1.35
C ASN A 59 -9.37 8.32 -0.61
N ALA A 60 -10.37 7.80 0.11
CA ALA A 60 -11.30 8.60 0.89
C ALA A 60 -10.59 9.29 2.06
N ALA A 61 -9.70 8.59 2.76
CA ALA A 61 -8.87 9.15 3.81
C ALA A 61 -7.99 10.31 3.29
N ALA A 62 -7.39 10.15 2.11
CA ALA A 62 -6.59 11.19 1.48
C ALA A 62 -7.40 12.45 1.19
N ILE A 63 -8.65 12.30 0.72
CA ILE A 63 -9.55 13.43 0.47
C ILE A 63 -9.90 14.14 1.78
N GLU A 64 -10.18 13.40 2.86
CA GLU A 64 -10.49 14.00 4.16
C GLU A 64 -9.27 14.73 4.75
N TYR A 65 -8.07 14.16 4.66
CA TYR A 65 -6.85 14.86 5.06
C TYR A 65 -6.63 16.14 4.24
N ARG A 66 -6.93 16.13 2.93
CA ARG A 66 -6.88 17.36 2.12
C ARG A 66 -7.90 18.40 2.56
N ARG A 67 -9.12 17.99 2.95
CA ARG A 67 -10.12 18.91 3.50
C ARG A 67 -9.59 19.58 4.77
N LEU A 68 -9.03 18.80 5.69
CA LEU A 68 -8.41 19.32 6.92
C LEU A 68 -7.24 20.26 6.60
N ALA A 69 -6.39 19.93 5.63
CA ALA A 69 -5.30 20.80 5.20
C ALA A 69 -5.77 22.17 4.71
N LEU A 70 -6.90 22.22 3.99
CA LEU A 70 -7.47 23.46 3.45
C LEU A 70 -8.20 24.29 4.50
N ALA A 71 -8.68 23.66 5.58
CA ALA A 71 -9.36 24.32 6.70
C ALA A 71 -8.38 24.81 7.78
N ASP A 72 -7.17 24.23 7.88
CA ASP A 72 -6.20 24.58 8.90
C ASP A 72 -5.52 25.92 8.60
N PRO A 73 -5.69 26.95 9.45
CA PRO A 73 -5.09 28.26 9.22
C PRO A 73 -3.58 28.30 9.49
N ASP A 74 -3.02 27.29 10.17
CA ASP A 74 -1.60 27.18 10.43
C ASP A 74 -0.90 26.42 9.29
N SER A 75 0.00 27.10 8.58
CA SER A 75 0.70 26.53 7.42
C SER A 75 1.49 25.26 7.74
N ALA A 76 2.10 25.16 8.92
CA ALA A 76 2.90 23.99 9.28
C ALA A 76 2.03 22.76 9.55
N ARG A 77 0.88 22.96 10.21
CA ARG A 77 -0.14 21.93 10.41
C ARG A 77 -0.81 21.53 9.08
N ALA A 78 -1.17 22.51 8.25
CA ALA A 78 -1.71 22.27 6.92
C ALA A 78 -0.76 21.42 6.04
N ALA A 79 0.54 21.71 6.08
CA ALA A 79 1.55 20.89 5.40
C ALA A 79 1.61 19.45 5.92
N GLY A 80 1.45 19.24 7.23
CA GLY A 80 1.35 17.91 7.84
C GLY A 80 0.14 17.12 7.31
N TRP A 81 -1.02 17.77 7.16
CA TRP A 81 -2.20 17.16 6.55
C TRP A 81 -2.00 16.81 5.07
N PHE A 82 -1.36 17.68 4.27
CA PHE A 82 -1.03 17.35 2.88
C PHE A 82 -0.08 16.16 2.78
N TRP A 83 0.91 16.07 3.67
CA TRP A 83 1.80 14.91 3.72
C TRP A 83 1.04 13.62 4.09
N LEU A 84 0.11 13.66 5.04
CA LEU A 84 -0.75 12.49 5.37
C LEU A 84 -1.62 12.08 4.17
N ALA A 85 -2.18 13.04 3.45
CA ALA A 85 -2.90 12.74 2.21
C ALA A 85 -1.98 12.08 1.18
N ALA A 86 -0.73 12.54 1.05
CA ALA A 86 0.26 11.93 0.18
C ALA A 86 0.54 10.47 0.56
N GLN A 87 0.72 10.19 1.85
CA GLN A 87 0.94 8.83 2.36
C GLN A 87 -0.25 7.91 2.03
N GLN A 88 -1.48 8.41 2.16
CA GLN A 88 -2.66 7.63 1.79
C GLN A 88 -2.73 7.36 0.28
N TYR A 89 -2.45 8.35 -0.57
CA TYR A 89 -2.37 8.11 -2.02
C TYR A 89 -1.25 7.12 -2.41
N ALA A 90 -0.10 7.17 -1.74
CA ALA A 90 0.97 6.20 -1.94
C ALA A 90 0.51 4.78 -1.56
N SER A 91 -0.22 4.64 -0.44
CA SER A 91 -0.80 3.37 0.01
C SER A 91 -1.88 2.83 -0.95
N ASP A 92 -2.55 3.72 -1.68
CA ASP A 92 -3.52 3.40 -2.75
C ASP A 92 -2.84 3.10 -4.11
N HIS A 93 -1.52 2.87 -4.13
CA HIS A 93 -0.72 2.66 -5.34
C HIS A 93 -0.81 3.83 -6.35
N ASN A 94 -1.00 5.05 -5.87
CA ASN A 94 -1.09 6.27 -6.67
C ASN A 94 0.05 7.26 -6.35
N PRO A 95 1.31 6.92 -6.69
CA PRO A 95 2.48 7.74 -6.40
C PRO A 95 2.44 9.10 -7.11
N ALA A 96 1.73 9.22 -8.23
CA ALA A 96 1.58 10.49 -8.95
C ALA A 96 0.76 11.52 -8.15
N GLN A 97 -0.39 11.11 -7.58
CA GLN A 97 -1.16 12.00 -6.68
C GLN A 97 -0.44 12.23 -5.36
N ALA A 98 0.26 11.21 -4.84
CA ALA A 98 1.09 11.36 -3.65
C ALA A 98 2.15 12.46 -3.84
N ASN A 99 2.89 12.44 -4.95
CA ASN A 99 3.89 13.47 -5.25
C ASN A 99 3.29 14.87 -5.37
N ARG A 100 2.11 15.02 -6.00
CA ARG A 100 1.39 16.31 -6.02
C ARG A 100 1.04 16.81 -4.62
N MET A 101 0.65 15.92 -3.72
CA MET A 101 0.37 16.30 -2.33
C MET A 101 1.66 16.64 -1.56
N LEU A 102 2.78 16.01 -1.88
CA LEU A 102 4.09 16.38 -1.34
C LEU A 102 4.54 17.76 -1.82
N ASP A 103 4.30 18.09 -3.09
CA ASP A 103 4.54 19.43 -3.63
C ASP A 103 3.70 20.47 -2.87
N ARG A 104 2.41 20.17 -2.64
CA ARG A 104 1.53 21.04 -1.83
C ARG A 104 2.01 21.19 -0.39
N ALA A 105 2.51 20.14 0.24
CA ALA A 105 3.05 20.20 1.59
C ALA A 105 4.27 21.14 1.65
N GLU A 106 5.19 21.02 0.68
CA GLU A 106 6.39 21.86 0.60
C GLU A 106 6.06 23.31 0.23
N ASP A 107 5.14 23.55 -0.69
CA ASP A 107 4.68 24.90 -1.05
C ASP A 107 3.98 25.61 0.12
N THR A 108 3.22 24.88 0.93
CA THR A 108 2.45 25.42 2.04
C THR A 108 3.35 25.84 3.20
N ALA A 109 4.38 25.04 3.52
CA ALA A 109 5.35 25.35 4.56
C ALA A 109 6.77 24.89 4.13
N PRO A 110 7.49 25.71 3.35
CA PRO A 110 8.81 25.36 2.86
C PRO A 110 9.79 24.98 3.99
N GLY A 111 10.48 23.86 3.83
CA GLY A 111 11.42 23.34 4.83
C GLY A 111 10.79 22.65 6.03
N SER A 112 9.48 22.82 6.27
CA SER A 112 8.75 22.02 7.25
C SER A 112 8.70 20.56 6.78
N ASN A 113 8.95 19.62 7.69
CA ASN A 113 8.90 18.18 7.39
C ASN A 113 9.78 17.74 6.21
N ALA A 114 10.93 18.41 6.01
CA ALA A 114 11.79 18.20 4.84
C ALA A 114 12.26 16.75 4.69
N ALA A 115 12.62 16.08 5.79
CA ALA A 115 13.01 14.67 5.77
C ALA A 115 11.81 13.74 5.41
N PRO A 116 10.65 13.79 6.09
CA PRO A 116 9.47 13.02 5.70
C PRO A 116 9.04 13.18 4.24
N VAL A 117 9.10 14.40 3.70
CA VAL A 117 8.78 14.68 2.31
C VAL A 117 9.78 14.00 1.38
N ALA A 118 11.09 14.16 1.63
CA ALA A 118 12.13 13.53 0.82
C ALA A 118 12.05 12.00 0.86
N TRP A 119 11.78 11.43 2.03
CA TRP A 119 11.58 9.98 2.19
C TRP A 119 10.42 9.46 1.34
N LEU A 120 9.22 10.04 1.47
CA LEU A 120 8.06 9.55 0.73
C LEU A 120 8.21 9.75 -0.78
N ARG A 121 8.86 10.84 -1.23
CA ARG A 121 9.22 11.02 -2.65
C ARG A 121 10.16 9.91 -3.13
N ALA A 122 11.15 9.52 -2.34
CA ALA A 122 12.07 8.44 -2.67
C ALA A 122 11.36 7.08 -2.78
N GLU A 123 10.46 6.77 -1.83
CA GLU A 123 9.64 5.55 -1.88
C GLU A 123 8.69 5.53 -3.08
N ASN A 124 8.06 6.66 -3.41
CA ASN A 124 7.23 6.79 -4.61
C ASN A 124 8.04 6.56 -5.90
N ALA A 125 9.27 7.08 -5.97
CA ALA A 125 10.15 6.85 -7.11
C ALA A 125 10.56 5.37 -7.24
N LEU A 126 10.84 4.69 -6.13
CA LEU A 126 11.06 3.24 -6.12
C LEU A 126 9.83 2.47 -6.62
N ALA A 127 8.62 2.83 -6.18
CA ALA A 127 7.37 2.21 -6.64
C ALA A 127 7.16 2.39 -8.15
N LEU A 128 7.57 3.54 -8.69
CA LEU A 128 7.53 3.85 -10.12
C LEU A 128 8.66 3.21 -10.93
N ARG A 129 9.58 2.47 -10.29
CA ARG A 129 10.80 1.92 -10.90
C ARG A 129 11.74 2.98 -11.48
N ASP A 130 11.64 4.22 -11.00
CA ASP A 130 12.55 5.30 -11.33
C ASP A 130 13.69 5.34 -10.30
N TRP A 131 14.67 4.46 -10.51
CA TRP A 131 15.77 4.23 -9.58
C TRP A 131 16.71 5.43 -9.47
N ASP A 132 16.83 6.23 -10.54
CA ASP A 132 17.68 7.42 -10.56
C ASP A 132 17.09 8.52 -9.69
N SER A 133 15.80 8.82 -9.88
CA SER A 133 15.08 9.77 -9.00
C SER A 133 15.02 9.28 -7.57
N ALA A 134 14.81 7.97 -7.34
CA ALA A 134 14.84 7.39 -6.00
C ALA A 134 16.17 7.65 -5.29
N GLY A 135 17.29 7.37 -5.97
CA GLY A 135 18.63 7.64 -5.44
C GLY A 135 18.81 9.12 -5.08
N PHE A 136 18.43 10.03 -5.98
CA PHE A 136 18.49 11.47 -5.74
C PHE A 136 17.68 11.90 -4.50
N TYR A 137 16.45 11.40 -4.34
CA TYR A 137 15.62 11.74 -3.20
C TYR A 137 16.14 11.15 -1.88
N PHE A 138 16.75 9.96 -1.89
CA PHE A 138 17.42 9.42 -0.71
C PHE A 138 18.68 10.22 -0.34
N ASP A 139 19.45 10.71 -1.32
CA ASP A 139 20.55 11.64 -1.06
C ASP A 139 20.05 12.96 -0.47
N SER A 140 18.93 13.49 -0.99
CA SER A 140 18.26 14.66 -0.41
C SER A 140 17.81 14.41 1.03
N LEU A 141 17.23 13.24 1.31
CA LEU A 141 16.85 12.83 2.67
C LEU A 141 18.07 12.81 3.59
N ARG A 142 19.20 12.23 3.17
CA ARG A 142 20.44 12.18 3.96
C ARG A 142 20.92 13.57 4.36
N LEU A 143 20.83 14.55 3.46
CA LEU A 143 21.22 15.94 3.71
C LEU A 143 20.24 16.69 4.63
N LYS A 144 18.95 16.35 4.54
CA LYS A 144 17.86 16.94 5.34
C LYS A 144 17.60 16.23 6.67
N ALA A 145 18.30 15.13 6.94
CA ALA A 145 18.07 14.29 8.11
C ALA A 145 18.78 14.80 9.37
N ASP A 146 17.98 15.26 10.32
CA ASP A 146 18.47 15.70 11.63
C ASP A 146 18.73 14.53 12.59
N ALA A 147 17.95 13.45 12.45
CA ALA A 147 18.00 12.28 13.34
C ALA A 147 18.77 11.10 12.72
N PRO A 148 19.55 10.33 13.52
CA PRO A 148 20.25 9.13 13.03
C PRO A 148 19.37 8.11 12.28
N PRO A 149 18.13 7.80 12.72
CA PRO A 149 17.28 6.85 12.00
C PRO A 149 16.93 7.28 10.56
N TRP A 150 16.74 8.59 10.32
CA TRP A 150 16.51 9.09 8.96
C TRP A 150 17.72 8.93 8.06
N ARG A 151 18.93 9.09 8.61
CA ARG A 151 20.19 8.86 7.87
C ARG A 151 20.37 7.39 7.53
N ASP A 152 19.97 6.48 8.43
CA ASP A 152 19.95 5.04 8.17
C ASP A 152 18.98 4.66 7.05
N ILE A 153 17.74 5.14 7.13
CA ILE A 153 16.72 4.95 6.08
C ILE A 153 17.22 5.49 4.73
N ALA A 154 17.85 6.67 4.73
CA ALA A 154 18.43 7.25 3.52
C ALA A 154 19.53 6.37 2.92
N ALA A 155 20.50 5.94 3.73
CA ALA A 155 21.61 5.10 3.29
C ALA A 155 21.13 3.76 2.70
N ARG A 156 20.21 3.09 3.40
CA ARG A 156 19.63 1.80 2.98
C ARG A 156 18.72 1.95 1.75
N GLY A 157 17.96 3.04 1.67
CA GLY A 157 17.14 3.38 0.51
C GLY A 157 17.98 3.66 -0.74
N ALA A 158 19.02 4.48 -0.61
CA ALA A 158 19.97 4.75 -1.70
C ALA A 158 20.68 3.47 -2.16
N ALA A 159 21.07 2.60 -1.22
CA ALA A 159 21.65 1.30 -1.55
C ALA A 159 20.67 0.41 -2.32
N THR A 160 19.39 0.41 -1.95
CA THR A 160 18.33 -0.30 -2.67
C THR A 160 18.18 0.21 -4.11
N ALA A 161 18.13 1.52 -4.30
CA ALA A 161 18.03 2.14 -5.62
C ALA A 161 19.25 1.80 -6.50
N ALA A 162 20.46 1.88 -5.94
CA ALA A 162 21.69 1.50 -6.63
C ALA A 162 21.72 0.01 -7.03
N LEU A 163 21.30 -0.89 -6.12
CA LEU A 163 21.24 -2.32 -6.40
C LEU A 163 20.22 -2.66 -7.51
N ARG A 164 19.05 -1.99 -7.54
CA ARG A 164 18.06 -2.13 -8.62
C ARG A 164 18.60 -1.67 -9.98
N ARG A 165 19.58 -0.75 -10.01
CA ARG A 165 20.35 -0.37 -11.21
C ARG A 165 21.50 -1.32 -11.54
N HIS A 166 21.69 -2.38 -10.76
CA HIS A 166 22.85 -3.27 -10.81
C HIS A 166 24.20 -2.58 -10.53
N ASP A 167 24.20 -1.42 -9.84
CA ASP A 167 25.40 -0.71 -9.43
C ASP A 167 25.82 -1.11 -8.01
N ILE A 168 26.60 -2.19 -7.92
CA ILE A 168 27.09 -2.75 -6.66
C ILE A 168 28.04 -1.77 -5.93
N PRO A 169 29.02 -1.12 -6.60
CA PRO A 169 29.87 -0.13 -5.94
C PRO A 169 29.09 1.01 -5.29
N ALA A 170 28.10 1.59 -5.99
CA ALA A 170 27.28 2.65 -5.43
C ALA A 170 26.41 2.15 -4.27
N ALA A 171 25.87 0.93 -4.36
CA ALA A 171 25.11 0.34 -3.26
C ALA A 171 25.95 0.17 -2.00
N ARG A 172 27.20 -0.30 -2.13
CA ARG A 172 28.13 -0.42 -1.00
C ARG A 172 28.50 0.95 -0.43
N ALA A 173 28.79 1.94 -1.29
CA ALA A 173 29.12 3.29 -0.87
C ALA A 173 27.98 3.93 -0.07
N ALA A 174 26.72 3.74 -0.51
CA ALA A 174 25.55 4.20 0.21
C ALA A 174 25.44 3.55 1.60
N LEU A 175 25.58 2.23 1.71
CA LEU A 175 25.55 1.51 3.00
C LEU A 175 26.62 2.00 3.98
N ALA A 176 27.81 2.38 3.49
CA ALA A 176 28.89 2.91 4.33
C ALA A 176 28.55 4.27 4.98
N THR A 177 27.53 4.97 4.49
CA THR A 177 27.03 6.22 5.10
C THR A 177 25.99 5.98 6.21
N SER A 178 25.56 4.73 6.42
CA SER A 178 24.61 4.41 7.49
C SER A 178 25.24 4.63 8.88
N PRO A 179 24.51 5.25 9.82
CA PRO A 179 24.94 5.33 11.21
C PRO A 179 24.72 4.03 11.99
N THR A 180 23.98 3.06 11.45
CA THR A 180 23.80 1.73 12.06
C THR A 180 24.79 0.75 11.46
N ASP A 181 25.05 -0.36 12.14
CA ASP A 181 25.95 -1.40 11.63
C ASP A 181 25.41 -1.97 10.31
N PRO A 182 26.10 -1.76 9.17
CA PRO A 182 25.67 -2.25 7.88
C PRO A 182 26.21 -3.65 7.56
N THR A 183 26.85 -4.34 8.51
CA THR A 183 27.57 -5.60 8.25
C THR A 183 26.68 -6.67 7.61
N SER A 184 25.44 -6.87 8.09
CA SER A 184 24.53 -7.87 7.50
C SER A 184 24.13 -7.49 6.07
N ALA A 185 23.78 -6.22 5.84
CA ALA A 185 23.44 -5.69 4.53
C ALA A 185 24.60 -5.79 3.52
N ILE A 186 25.82 -5.48 3.95
CA ILE A 186 27.03 -5.63 3.12
C ILE A 186 27.29 -7.10 2.82
N THR A 187 27.14 -7.99 3.81
CA THR A 187 27.32 -9.44 3.62
C THR A 187 26.33 -9.99 2.58
N ALA A 188 25.07 -9.56 2.64
CA ALA A 188 24.07 -9.95 1.65
C ALA A 188 24.36 -9.36 0.26
N LEU A 189 24.78 -8.10 0.17
CA LEU A 189 25.21 -7.48 -1.08
C LEU A 189 26.40 -8.23 -1.71
N ASP A 190 27.35 -8.67 -0.89
CA ASP A 190 28.53 -9.42 -1.31
C ASP A 190 28.15 -10.81 -1.80
N ALA A 191 27.26 -11.50 -1.07
CA ALA A 191 26.70 -12.78 -1.50
C ALA A 191 25.92 -12.66 -2.82
N TYR A 192 25.21 -11.55 -3.03
CA TYR A 192 24.53 -11.25 -4.29
C TYR A 192 25.56 -11.05 -5.42
N ALA A 193 26.56 -10.20 -5.22
CA ALA A 193 27.58 -9.89 -6.22
C ALA A 193 28.49 -11.08 -6.57
N ALA A 194 28.74 -11.97 -5.62
CA ALA A 194 29.55 -13.18 -5.82
C ALA A 194 28.89 -14.19 -6.78
N ARG A 195 27.58 -14.11 -7.00
CA ARG A 195 26.83 -15.04 -7.85
C ARG A 195 26.18 -14.32 -9.01
N ARG A 196 26.33 -14.89 -10.20
CA ARG A 196 25.64 -14.38 -11.40
C ARG A 196 24.20 -14.86 -11.45
N ASP A 197 23.36 -14.02 -12.01
CA ASP A 197 22.00 -14.36 -12.37
C ASP A 197 21.96 -15.54 -13.35
N LYS A 198 20.93 -16.38 -13.17
CA LYS A 198 20.65 -17.49 -14.07
C LYS A 198 20.20 -16.95 -15.42
N LYS A 199 20.59 -17.63 -16.49
CA LYS A 199 20.22 -17.26 -17.86
C LYS A 199 18.83 -17.83 -18.18
N PRO A 200 17.79 -17.01 -18.41
CA PRO A 200 16.43 -17.53 -18.62
C PRO A 200 16.29 -18.42 -19.84
N TRP A 201 16.97 -18.07 -20.94
CA TRP A 201 16.98 -18.89 -22.15
C TRP A 201 17.58 -20.28 -21.91
N LEU A 202 18.55 -20.41 -20.99
CA LEU A 202 19.14 -21.70 -20.64
C LEU A 202 18.15 -22.54 -19.83
N GLY A 203 17.35 -21.91 -18.96
CA GLY A 203 16.22 -22.56 -18.28
C GLY A 203 15.17 -23.08 -19.26
N GLY A 204 14.85 -22.31 -20.31
CA GLY A 204 13.98 -22.74 -21.40
C GLY A 204 14.58 -23.90 -22.21
N LEU A 205 15.86 -23.80 -22.62
CA LEU A 205 16.54 -24.86 -23.37
C LEU A 205 16.61 -26.17 -22.58
N LEU A 206 16.95 -26.10 -21.29
CA LEU A 206 16.93 -27.26 -20.39
C LEU A 206 15.52 -27.79 -20.18
N GLY A 207 14.48 -26.97 -20.34
CA GLY A 207 13.08 -27.39 -20.33
C GLY A 207 12.70 -28.39 -21.42
N LEU A 208 13.52 -28.58 -22.46
CA LEU A 208 13.36 -29.68 -23.41
C LEU A 208 13.50 -31.06 -22.74
N VAL A 209 14.24 -31.15 -21.63
CA VAL A 209 14.20 -32.37 -20.82
C VAL A 209 13.22 -32.12 -19.68
N PRO A 210 12.16 -32.93 -19.55
CA PRO A 210 11.16 -32.75 -18.50
C PRO A 210 11.78 -32.53 -17.12
N GLY A 211 11.44 -31.42 -16.50
CA GLY A 211 11.90 -31.02 -15.18
C GLY A 211 13.29 -30.35 -15.10
N LEU A 212 14.18 -30.48 -16.09
CA LEU A 212 15.54 -29.91 -15.97
C LEU A 212 15.55 -28.37 -15.94
N GLY A 213 14.67 -27.71 -16.69
CA GLY A 213 14.53 -26.24 -16.64
C GLY A 213 14.15 -25.73 -15.24
N TYR A 214 13.26 -26.45 -14.54
CA TYR A 214 12.89 -26.13 -13.15
C TYR A 214 14.03 -26.44 -12.17
N ALA A 215 14.70 -27.59 -12.34
CA ALA A 215 15.84 -27.98 -11.51
C ALA A 215 17.00 -26.99 -11.63
N TYR A 216 17.28 -26.49 -12.84
CA TYR A 216 18.25 -25.43 -13.08
C TYR A 216 17.97 -24.20 -12.23
N SER A 217 16.70 -23.85 -12.04
CA SER A 217 16.23 -22.71 -11.25
C SER A 217 16.09 -23.01 -9.74
N GLY A 218 16.33 -24.26 -9.33
CA GLY A 218 16.20 -24.73 -7.95
C GLY A 218 14.76 -25.05 -7.54
N GLU A 219 13.82 -25.11 -8.48
CA GLU A 219 12.41 -25.47 -8.22
C GLU A 219 12.21 -26.98 -8.32
N TYR A 220 12.85 -27.75 -7.44
CA TYR A 220 12.86 -29.21 -7.49
C TYR A 220 11.47 -29.85 -7.42
N ALA A 221 10.55 -29.27 -6.65
CA ALA A 221 9.16 -29.76 -6.60
C ALA A 221 8.47 -29.67 -7.97
N ASN A 222 8.69 -28.58 -8.72
CA ASN A 222 8.15 -28.43 -10.07
C ASN A 222 8.88 -29.33 -11.07
N ALA A 223 10.19 -29.52 -10.89
CA ALA A 223 10.98 -30.48 -11.68
C ALA A 223 10.42 -31.90 -11.55
N THR A 224 10.16 -32.37 -10.33
CA THR A 224 9.62 -33.72 -10.08
C THR A 224 8.21 -33.89 -10.66
N ARG A 225 7.32 -32.89 -10.48
CA ARG A 225 5.98 -32.92 -11.08
C ARG A 225 6.03 -33.02 -12.60
N SER A 226 6.90 -32.20 -13.23
CA SER A 226 7.10 -32.23 -14.68
C SER A 226 7.57 -33.61 -15.13
N LEU A 227 8.58 -34.17 -14.48
CA LEU A 227 9.10 -35.50 -14.80
C LEU A 227 8.00 -36.58 -14.72
N ILE A 228 7.25 -36.64 -13.61
CA ILE A 228 6.20 -37.64 -13.41
C ILE A 228 5.13 -37.54 -14.50
N LEU A 229 4.62 -36.34 -14.77
CA LEU A 229 3.54 -36.15 -15.74
C LEU A 229 3.99 -36.52 -17.15
N ASN A 230 5.18 -36.08 -17.57
CA ASN A 230 5.72 -36.42 -18.90
C ASN A 230 5.97 -37.94 -19.01
N SER A 231 6.44 -38.60 -17.94
CA SER A 231 6.59 -40.07 -17.92
C SER A 231 5.25 -40.80 -18.04
N LEU A 232 4.19 -40.30 -17.38
CA LEU A 232 2.85 -40.88 -17.47
C LEU A 232 2.23 -40.70 -18.86
N PHE A 233 2.40 -39.53 -19.48
CA PHE A 233 1.95 -39.32 -20.86
C PHE A 233 2.71 -40.20 -21.84
N LEU A 234 4.04 -40.30 -21.71
CA LEU A 234 4.85 -41.19 -22.54
C LEU A 234 4.42 -42.64 -22.40
N TRP A 235 4.20 -43.11 -21.17
CA TRP A 235 3.70 -44.45 -20.90
C TRP A 235 2.33 -44.69 -21.54
N GLY A 236 1.37 -43.77 -21.36
CA GLY A 236 0.04 -43.89 -21.98
C GLY A 236 0.07 -43.87 -23.52
N MET A 237 0.98 -43.09 -24.12
CA MET A 237 1.20 -43.09 -25.56
C MET A 237 1.77 -44.43 -26.06
N ILE A 238 2.71 -45.04 -25.34
CA ILE A 238 3.25 -46.36 -25.69
C ILE A 238 2.13 -47.41 -25.63
N GLU A 239 1.39 -47.48 -24.52
CA GLU A 239 0.31 -48.46 -24.32
C GLU A 239 -0.78 -48.35 -25.41
N THR A 240 -1.24 -47.12 -25.70
CA THR A 240 -2.29 -46.91 -26.71
C THR A 240 -1.81 -47.16 -28.14
N ALA A 241 -0.51 -47.04 -28.42
CA ALA A 241 0.05 -47.42 -29.71
C ALA A 241 0.18 -48.94 -29.83
N ASP A 242 0.62 -49.63 -28.79
CA ASP A 242 0.77 -51.09 -28.77
C ASP A 242 -0.60 -51.80 -28.90
N ASP A 243 -1.66 -51.21 -28.37
CA ASP A 243 -3.05 -51.70 -28.47
C ASP A 243 -3.81 -51.25 -29.74
N ASP A 244 -3.13 -50.63 -30.72
CA ASP A 244 -3.75 -50.07 -31.94
C ASP A 244 -4.88 -49.04 -31.69
N GLN A 245 -4.89 -48.39 -30.51
CA GLN A 245 -5.87 -47.37 -30.11
C GLN A 245 -5.50 -45.98 -30.62
N TRP A 246 -5.40 -45.82 -31.95
CA TRP A 246 -4.91 -44.61 -32.61
C TRP A 246 -5.66 -43.31 -32.26
N ALA A 247 -6.97 -43.40 -31.96
CA ALA A 247 -7.74 -42.26 -31.50
C ALA A 247 -7.29 -41.76 -30.12
N ALA A 248 -7.09 -42.67 -29.16
CA ALA A 248 -6.62 -42.34 -27.82
C ALA A 248 -5.17 -41.83 -27.85
N PHE A 249 -4.32 -42.49 -28.64
CA PHE A 249 -2.94 -42.05 -28.90
C PHE A 249 -2.90 -40.60 -29.41
N THR A 250 -3.71 -40.28 -30.43
CA THR A 250 -3.75 -38.94 -31.02
C THR A 250 -4.13 -37.87 -30.00
N VAL A 251 -5.14 -38.16 -29.16
CA VAL A 251 -5.56 -37.25 -28.09
C VAL A 251 -4.44 -37.07 -27.05
N LEU A 252 -3.82 -38.16 -26.60
CA LEU A 252 -2.70 -38.11 -25.64
C LEU A 252 -1.52 -37.31 -26.18
N THR A 253 -1.12 -37.54 -27.44
CA THR A 253 -0.02 -36.80 -28.08
C THR A 253 -0.34 -35.31 -28.19
N PHE A 254 -1.58 -34.94 -28.54
CA PHE A 254 -1.98 -33.53 -28.61
C PHE A 254 -1.93 -32.85 -27.24
N VAL A 255 -2.44 -33.52 -26.20
CA VAL A 255 -2.41 -33.03 -24.82
C VAL A 255 -0.97 -32.90 -24.33
N GLU A 256 -0.13 -33.92 -24.55
CA GLU A 256 1.27 -33.91 -24.14
C GLU A 256 2.04 -32.80 -24.85
N PHE A 257 1.85 -32.61 -26.16
CA PHE A 257 2.51 -31.51 -26.89
C PHE A 257 2.17 -30.13 -26.30
N THR A 258 0.89 -29.93 -25.96
CA THR A 258 0.41 -28.70 -25.32
C THR A 258 1.05 -28.51 -23.94
N TRP A 259 1.08 -29.57 -23.13
CA TRP A 259 1.65 -29.57 -21.79
C TRP A 259 3.18 -29.37 -21.80
N TYR A 260 3.86 -30.06 -22.70
CA TYR A 260 5.30 -30.04 -22.91
C TYR A 260 5.79 -28.63 -23.26
N THR A 261 5.06 -27.92 -24.14
CA THR A 261 5.33 -26.50 -24.43
C THR A 261 5.28 -25.65 -23.16
N GLY A 262 4.29 -25.89 -22.28
CA GLY A 262 4.20 -25.24 -20.98
C GLY A 262 5.42 -25.49 -20.07
N SER A 263 6.02 -26.68 -20.13
CA SER A 263 7.20 -27.00 -19.32
C SER A 263 8.47 -26.21 -19.75
N ILE A 264 8.62 -25.93 -21.05
CA ILE A 264 9.70 -25.11 -21.61
C ILE A 264 9.57 -23.66 -21.14
N TYR A 265 8.40 -23.05 -21.32
CA TYR A 265 8.13 -21.69 -20.83
C TYR A 265 8.25 -21.61 -19.30
N GLY A 266 7.81 -22.66 -18.60
CA GLY A 266 7.93 -22.77 -17.15
C GLY A 266 9.38 -22.78 -16.66
N GLY A 267 10.29 -23.45 -17.37
CA GLY A 267 11.72 -23.42 -17.08
C GLY A 267 12.35 -22.04 -17.26
N LEU A 268 11.95 -21.31 -18.31
CA LEU A 268 12.38 -19.93 -18.55
C LEU A 268 11.87 -18.98 -17.45
N ASP A 269 10.59 -19.06 -17.11
CA ASP A 269 9.99 -18.22 -16.08
C ASP A 269 10.55 -18.53 -14.67
N ALA A 270 10.82 -19.80 -14.37
CA ALA A 270 11.47 -20.20 -13.12
C ALA A 270 12.85 -19.52 -12.94
N ALA A 271 13.59 -19.31 -14.02
CA ALA A 271 14.89 -18.64 -13.96
C ALA A 271 14.73 -17.13 -13.70
N HIS A 272 13.74 -16.48 -14.32
CA HIS A 272 13.38 -15.09 -13.99
C HIS A 272 12.98 -14.93 -12.53
N ARG A 273 12.08 -15.78 -12.04
CA ARG A 273 11.68 -15.80 -10.62
C ARG A 273 12.85 -16.07 -9.69
N HIS A 274 13.80 -16.91 -10.07
CA HIS A 274 14.99 -17.16 -9.27
C HIS A 274 15.85 -15.89 -9.11
N ASN A 275 16.08 -15.16 -10.21
CA ASN A 275 16.88 -13.93 -10.17
C ASN A 275 16.17 -12.81 -9.40
N GLN A 276 14.85 -12.66 -9.62
CA GLN A 276 14.03 -11.69 -8.89
C GLN A 276 14.05 -11.97 -7.38
N ARG A 277 13.85 -13.23 -6.96
CA ARG A 277 13.96 -13.62 -5.55
C ARG A 277 15.31 -13.26 -4.94
N ARG A 278 16.42 -13.59 -5.62
CA ARG A 278 17.77 -13.22 -5.14
C ARG A 278 17.92 -11.71 -4.92
N LEU A 279 17.41 -10.90 -5.84
CA LEU A 279 17.45 -9.45 -5.74
C LEU A 279 16.58 -8.95 -4.58
N ASP A 280 15.34 -9.43 -4.49
CA ASP A 280 14.37 -9.00 -3.48
C ASP A 280 14.80 -9.42 -2.06
N ASP A 281 15.35 -10.63 -1.90
CA ASP A 281 15.92 -11.12 -0.64
C ASP A 281 17.10 -10.24 -0.17
N THR A 282 17.96 -9.86 -1.12
CA THR A 282 19.10 -8.96 -0.83
C THR A 282 18.61 -7.56 -0.44
N ILE A 283 17.58 -7.04 -1.12
CA ILE A 283 16.98 -5.74 -0.80
C ILE A 283 16.32 -5.77 0.58
N ALA A 284 15.65 -6.88 0.95
CA ALA A 284 15.05 -7.02 2.27
C ALA A 284 16.12 -6.92 3.38
N GLU A 285 17.27 -7.59 3.20
CA GLU A 285 18.39 -7.50 4.14
C GLU A 285 19.02 -6.09 4.17
N ILE A 286 19.13 -5.42 3.02
CA ILE A 286 19.60 -4.04 2.93
C ILE A 286 18.67 -3.09 3.68
N ARG A 287 17.36 -3.23 3.51
CA ARG A 287 16.37 -2.36 4.16
C ARG A 287 16.30 -2.58 5.67
N GLY A 288 16.55 -3.79 6.14
CA GLY A 288 16.51 -4.12 7.57
C GLY A 288 15.11 -3.95 8.17
N THR A 289 15.05 -3.75 9.48
CA THR A 289 13.81 -3.70 10.26
C THR A 289 13.35 -2.28 10.60
N THR A 290 14.20 -1.27 10.41
CA THR A 290 13.88 0.12 10.76
C THR A 290 12.62 0.60 10.02
N ARG A 291 11.57 0.93 10.79
CA ARG A 291 10.32 1.50 10.25
C ARG A 291 10.08 2.88 10.82
N ALA A 292 9.85 3.85 9.95
CA ALA A 292 9.43 5.20 10.33
C ALA A 292 7.90 5.29 10.29
N GLN A 293 7.29 5.71 11.39
CA GLN A 293 5.85 5.96 11.47
C GLN A 293 5.58 7.34 12.12
N PRO A 294 4.57 8.08 11.64
CA PRO A 294 4.15 9.31 12.30
C PRO A 294 3.49 8.99 13.65
N ASP A 295 3.80 9.79 14.66
CA ASP A 295 3.14 9.79 15.96
C ASP A 295 1.71 10.34 15.80
N PHE A 296 0.76 9.42 15.68
CA PHE A 296 -0.64 9.75 15.46
C PHE A 296 -1.24 10.60 16.60
N ALA A 297 -0.65 10.59 17.80
CA ALA A 297 -1.12 11.42 18.92
C ALA A 297 -0.80 12.91 18.74
N LYS A 298 0.21 13.25 17.93
CA LYS A 298 0.69 14.63 17.74
C LYS A 298 0.26 15.27 16.42
N LEU A 299 -0.53 14.55 15.62
CA LEU A 299 -1.07 15.08 14.38
C LEU A 299 -1.87 16.37 14.60
N PRO A 300 -1.82 17.33 13.67
CA PRO A 300 -1.14 17.27 12.36
C PRO A 300 0.37 17.53 12.34
N ILE A 301 0.97 17.85 13.49
CA ILE A 301 2.42 18.05 13.56
C ILE A 301 3.09 16.68 13.40
N LEU A 302 3.86 16.51 12.33
CA LEU A 302 4.52 15.24 12.05
C LEU A 302 5.71 15.04 12.99
N VAL A 303 5.45 14.37 14.10
CA VAL A 303 6.50 13.82 14.97
C VAL A 303 6.69 12.35 14.61
N TRP A 304 7.93 11.86 14.65
CA TRP A 304 8.27 10.52 14.15
C TRP A 304 8.67 9.58 15.27
N GLN A 305 8.18 8.36 15.17
CA GLN A 305 8.60 7.22 15.98
C GLN A 305 9.30 6.21 15.08
N PHE A 306 10.37 5.61 15.59
CA PHE A 306 11.18 4.63 14.89
C PHE A 306 11.14 3.31 15.66
N GLU A 307 10.73 2.26 14.98
CA GLU A 307 10.77 0.88 15.48
C GLU A 307 11.99 0.19 14.87
N PHE A 308 12.71 -0.60 15.67
CA PHE A 308 13.93 -1.31 15.31
C PHE A 308 13.75 -2.82 15.49
#